data_AF-A0A9P6XQB5-F1
#
_entry.id   AF-A0A9P6XQB5-F1
#
_cell.length_a   1.000
_cell.length_b   1.000
_cell.length_c   1.000
_cell.angle_alpha   90.00
_cell.angle_beta   90.00
_cell.angle_gamma   90.00
#
_symmetry.space_group_name_H-M   'P 1'
#
loop_
_entity.id
_entity.type
_entity.pdbx_description
1 polymer ?
#
loop_
_entity_poly.entity_id
_entity_poly.type
_entity_poly.pdbx_seq_one_letter_code
_entity_poly.pdbx_strand_id
1 'polypeptide(L)'
;MASLGGHADGDRDLARVALKEAEEESGLGGLVLEDPAIFDLDKHWIPERKDVPGHWHYDGRCVSRALGGVAFVLSEESLELAWRPVTEGAADPQSDESMQRMAHRWRAR
;
A
#
# COMPACT_ATOMS: atom_id res chain seq x y z
N MET A 1 4.55 -2.57 -9.14
CA MET A 1 3.97 -2.28 -7.83
C MET A 1 3.89 -0.78 -7.65
N ALA A 2 2.81 -0.34 -7.03
CA ALA A 2 2.64 0.95 -6.39
C ALA A 2 2.10 0.66 -4.98
N SER A 3 2.32 1.56 -4.03
CA SER A 3 1.78 1.46 -2.67
C SER A 3 0.75 2.55 -2.47
N LEU A 4 -0.39 2.17 -1.91
CA LEU A 4 -1.54 3.02 -1.60
C LEU A 4 -2.04 2.59 -0.21
N GLY A 5 -2.76 3.45 0.50
CA GLY A 5 -3.33 3.07 1.77
C GLY A 5 -3.80 4.24 2.61
N GLY A 6 -4.80 3.95 3.43
CA GLY A 6 -5.43 4.90 4.31
C GLY A 6 -5.85 4.28 5.64
N HIS A 7 -6.68 5.01 6.37
CA HIS A 7 -7.16 4.59 7.68
C HIS A 7 -8.29 3.57 7.53
N ALA A 8 -8.33 2.59 8.45
CA ALA A 8 -9.43 1.63 8.48
C ALA A 8 -10.72 2.20 9.11
N ASP A 9 -10.65 3.33 9.81
CA ASP A 9 -11.81 4.06 10.37
C ASP A 9 -12.83 3.20 11.12
N GLY A 10 -12.34 2.20 11.86
CA GLY A 10 -13.15 1.28 12.65
C GLY A 10 -13.66 0.04 11.89
N ASP A 11 -13.40 -0.05 10.59
CA ASP A 11 -13.59 -1.28 9.83
C ASP A 11 -12.56 -2.34 10.22
N ARG A 12 -13.04 -3.57 10.41
CA ARG A 12 -12.23 -4.73 10.79
C ARG A 12 -11.82 -5.56 9.58
N ASP A 13 -12.43 -5.34 8.42
CA ASP A 13 -12.05 -6.00 7.17
C ASP A 13 -10.95 -5.20 6.47
N LEU A 14 -9.71 -5.39 6.93
CA LEU A 14 -8.55 -4.67 6.40
C LEU A 14 -8.30 -4.95 4.91
N ALA A 15 -8.68 -6.13 4.43
CA ALA A 15 -8.52 -6.48 3.01
C ALA A 15 -9.48 -5.66 2.15
N ARG A 16 -10.74 -5.52 2.60
CA ARG A 16 -11.73 -4.66 1.95
C ARG A 16 -11.33 -3.19 1.99
N VAL A 17 -10.83 -2.70 3.13
CA VAL A 17 -10.31 -1.34 3.26
C VAL A 17 -9.17 -1.11 2.27
N ALA A 18 -8.15 -1.97 2.27
CA ALA A 18 -7.00 -1.83 1.38
C ALA A 18 -7.39 -1.79 -0.10
N LEU A 19 -8.40 -2.59 -0.50
CA LEU A 19 -8.93 -2.57 -1.87
C LEU A 19 -9.62 -1.24 -2.19
N LYS A 20 -10.50 -0.76 -1.29
CA LYS A 20 -11.20 0.53 -1.44
C LYS A 20 -10.22 1.69 -1.56
N GLU A 21 -9.26 1.81 -0.65
CA GLU A 21 -8.25 2.88 -0.69
C GLU A 21 -7.43 2.81 -1.99
N ALA A 22 -7.07 1.60 -2.44
CA ALA A 22 -6.37 1.44 -3.71
C ALA A 22 -7.19 1.94 -4.91
N GLU A 23 -8.50 1.71 -4.93
CA GLU A 23 -9.39 2.23 -5.98
C GLU A 23 -9.54 3.76 -5.90
N GLU A 24 -9.72 4.31 -4.70
CA GLU A 24 -9.92 5.73 -4.46
C GLU A 24 -8.68 6.57 -4.78
N GLU A 25 -7.50 6.14 -4.33
CA GLU A 25 -6.25 6.88 -4.51
C GLU A 25 -5.67 6.78 -5.92
N SER A 26 -5.89 5.65 -6.61
CA SER A 26 -5.36 5.43 -7.97
C SER A 26 -6.35 5.66 -9.09
N GLY A 27 -7.65 5.72 -8.80
CA GLY A 27 -8.71 5.75 -9.81
C GLY A 27 -8.80 4.49 -10.68
N LEU A 28 -8.09 3.41 -10.33
CA LEU A 28 -8.13 2.15 -11.08
C LEU A 28 -9.41 1.37 -10.75
N GLY A 29 -10.15 0.99 -11.79
CA GLY A 29 -11.26 0.05 -11.66
C GLY A 29 -10.84 -1.40 -11.90
N GLY A 30 -11.58 -2.34 -11.32
CA GLY A 30 -11.34 -3.77 -11.53
C GLY A 30 -10.09 -4.28 -10.81
N LEU A 31 -9.76 -3.66 -9.67
CA LEU A 31 -8.79 -4.21 -8.74
C LEU A 31 -9.40 -5.43 -8.06
N VAL A 32 -8.61 -6.48 -7.90
CA VAL A 32 -8.98 -7.66 -7.10
C VAL A 32 -7.88 -7.94 -6.09
N LEU A 33 -8.26 -8.43 -4.92
CA LEU A 33 -7.29 -8.96 -3.98
C LEU A 33 -6.68 -10.24 -4.54
N GLU A 34 -5.35 -10.33 -4.47
CA GLU A 34 -4.63 -11.57 -4.81
C GLU A 34 -4.91 -12.67 -3.80
N ASP A 35 -4.97 -12.28 -2.52
CA ASP A 35 -5.25 -13.15 -1.39
C ASP A 35 -6.04 -12.32 -0.36
N PRO A 36 -7.14 -12.83 0.21
CA PRO A 36 -7.85 -12.13 1.28
C PRO A 36 -7.05 -12.06 2.60
N ALA A 37 -5.99 -12.85 2.75
CA ALA A 37 -5.13 -12.78 3.92
C ALA A 37 -4.18 -11.57 3.88
N ILE A 38 -3.85 -11.06 5.06
CA ILE A 38 -2.81 -10.03 5.22
C ILE A 38 -1.48 -10.59 4.70
N PHE A 39 -0.88 -9.88 3.76
CA PHE A 39 0.36 -10.26 3.12
C PHE A 39 1.59 -9.91 3.94
N ASP A 40 1.62 -8.72 4.54
CA ASP A 40 2.71 -8.23 5.38
C ASP A 40 2.15 -7.35 6.51
N LEU A 41 2.87 -7.30 7.63
CA LEU A 41 2.57 -6.41 8.75
C LEU A 41 3.77 -5.52 8.99
N ASP A 42 3.53 -4.21 9.09
CA ASP A 42 4.55 -3.25 9.46
C ASP A 42 4.16 -2.50 10.72
N LYS A 43 5.16 -2.08 11.50
CA LYS A 43 4.97 -1.21 12.66
C LYS A 43 6.00 -0.10 12.58
N HIS A 44 5.54 1.14 12.48
CA HIS A 44 6.41 2.30 12.44
C HIS A 44 5.89 3.44 13.32
N TRP A 45 6.80 4.29 13.74
CA TRP A 45 6.48 5.44 14.58
C TRP A 45 6.14 6.64 13.69
N ILE A 46 4.97 7.23 13.90
CA ILE A 46 4.62 8.51 13.31
C ILE A 46 4.91 9.60 14.35
N PRO A 47 5.81 10.56 14.05
CA PRO A 47 6.09 11.67 14.96
C PRO A 47 4.87 12.58 15.11
N GLU A 48 4.83 13.34 16.19
CA GLU A 48 3.78 14.35 16.43
C GLU A 48 3.69 15.33 15.26
N ARG A 49 2.46 15.62 14.82
CA ARG A 49 2.19 16.58 13.75
C ARG A 49 0.92 17.37 14.06
N LYS A 50 1.05 18.69 14.13
CA LYS A 50 -0.02 19.61 14.55
C LYS A 50 -0.58 19.16 15.91
N ASP A 51 -1.87 18.87 15.99
CA ASP A 51 -2.55 18.50 17.24
C ASP A 51 -2.63 16.98 17.46
N VAL A 52 -1.95 16.17 16.63
CA VAL A 52 -1.94 14.70 16.74
C VAL A 52 -0.63 14.25 17.41
N PRO A 53 -0.67 13.70 18.64
CA PRO A 53 0.50 13.18 19.33
C PRO A 53 1.21 12.08 18.53
N GLY A 54 2.51 11.97 18.73
CA GLY A 54 3.28 10.86 18.16
C GLY A 54 2.72 9.51 18.63
N HIS A 55 2.58 8.57 17.70
CA HIS A 55 1.97 7.28 17.98
C HIS A 55 2.55 6.18 17.09
N TRP A 56 2.32 4.93 17.50
CA TRP A 56 2.64 3.77 16.70
C TRP A 56 1.54 3.52 15.67
N HIS A 57 1.94 3.40 14.41
CA HIS A 57 1.08 2.98 13.33
C HIS A 57 1.36 1.51 12.99
N TYR A 58 0.29 0.78 12.66
CA TYR A 58 0.32 -0.65 12.37
C TYR A 58 -0.31 -0.87 11.00
N ASP A 59 0.51 -1.23 10.01
CA ASP A 59 0.05 -1.40 8.64
C ASP A 59 -0.32 -2.86 8.40
N GLY A 60 -1.58 -3.11 8.05
CA GLY A 60 -2.02 -4.37 7.45
C GLY A 60 -1.95 -4.29 5.95
N ARG A 61 -0.96 -4.93 5.32
CA ARG A 61 -0.72 -4.81 3.88
C ARG A 61 -1.31 -5.98 3.12
N CYS A 62 -2.02 -5.67 2.04
CA CYS A 62 -2.61 -6.65 1.12
C CYS A 62 -2.01 -6.48 -0.28
N VAL A 63 -2.12 -7.51 -1.11
CA VAL A 63 -1.70 -7.44 -2.52
C VAL A 63 -2.95 -7.42 -3.38
N SER A 64 -3.06 -6.40 -4.24
CA SER A 64 -4.12 -6.28 -5.23
C SER A 64 -3.55 -6.38 -6.64
N ARG A 65 -4.33 -6.95 -7.56
CA ARG A 65 -4.04 -7.00 -8.99
C ARG A 65 -5.03 -6.14 -9.77
N ALA A 66 -4.51 -5.32 -10.67
CA ALA A 66 -5.32 -4.68 -11.71
C ALA A 66 -5.56 -5.70 -12.83
N LEU A 67 -6.81 -6.14 -12.98
CA LEU A 67 -7.20 -7.04 -14.08
C LEU A 67 -7.78 -6.27 -15.29
N GLY A 68 -8.17 -5.02 -15.08
CA GLY A 68 -8.62 -4.11 -16.13
C GLY A 68 -7.46 -3.32 -16.75
N GLY A 69 -7.63 -2.00 -16.78
CA GLY A 69 -6.60 -1.08 -17.22
C GLY A 69 -5.55 -0.80 -16.15
N VAL A 70 -4.40 -0.27 -16.58
CA VAL A 70 -3.30 0.16 -15.70
C VAL A 70 -3.13 1.68 -15.67
N ALA A 71 -4.02 2.42 -16.34
CA ALA A 71 -4.03 3.87 -16.37
C ALA A 71 -4.63 4.39 -15.06
N PHE A 72 -3.77 4.88 -14.17
CA PHE A 72 -4.17 5.50 -12.91
C PHE A 72 -4.36 7.01 -13.07
N VAL A 73 -5.11 7.60 -12.15
CA VAL A 73 -5.32 9.04 -11.99
C VAL A 73 -4.75 9.44 -10.62
N LEU A 74 -4.04 10.56 -10.57
CA LEU A 74 -3.55 11.10 -9.30
C LEU A 74 -4.74 11.68 -8.50
N SER A 75 -4.84 11.29 -7.23
CA SER A 75 -5.76 11.90 -6.27
C SER A 75 -5.12 13.14 -5.62
N GLU A 76 -5.87 13.86 -4.79
CA GLU A 76 -5.29 14.92 -3.95
C GLU A 76 -4.28 14.38 -2.92
N GLU A 77 -4.37 13.09 -2.59
CA GLU A 77 -3.50 12.41 -1.63
C GLU A 77 -2.27 11.78 -2.29
N SER A 78 -2.37 11.41 -3.57
CA SER A 78 -1.28 10.82 -4.36
C SER A 78 -0.61 11.85 -5.25
N LEU A 79 0.42 12.53 -4.74
CA LEU A 79 1.16 13.56 -5.50
C LEU A 79 1.98 12.98 -6.66
N GLU A 80 2.51 11.76 -6.50
CA GLU A 80 3.23 11.02 -7.53
C GLU A 80 2.88 9.53 -7.43
N LEU A 81 2.44 8.96 -8.55
CA LEU A 81 2.12 7.53 -8.64
C LEU A 81 2.82 6.94 -9.87
N ALA A 82 3.41 5.76 -9.71
CA ALA A 82 4.10 5.07 -10.79
C ALA A 82 4.06 3.56 -10.62
N TRP A 83 3.91 2.84 -11.73
CA TRP A 83 4.16 1.41 -11.76
C TRP A 83 5.67 1.14 -11.78
N ARG A 84 6.21 0.56 -10.70
CA ARG A 84 7.62 0.13 -10.65
C ARG A 84 7.78 -1.39 -10.68
N PRO A 85 8.76 -1.98 -11.38
CA PRO A 85 9.05 -3.40 -11.26
C PRO A 85 9.37 -3.80 -9.81
N VAL A 86 8.83 -4.92 -9.34
CA VAL A 86 9.07 -5.38 -7.94
C VAL A 86 10.55 -5.69 -7.72
N THR A 87 11.25 -6.17 -8.74
CA THR A 87 12.69 -6.43 -8.71
C THR A 87 13.51 -5.17 -8.47
N GLU A 88 13.08 -4.03 -9.01
CA GLU A 88 13.74 -2.74 -8.77
C GLU A 88 13.51 -2.29 -7.34
N GLY A 89 12.26 -2.31 -6.85
CA GLY A 89 11.96 -1.94 -5.47
C GLY A 89 12.71 -2.79 -4.43
N ALA A 90 12.91 -4.08 -4.71
CA ALA A 90 13.69 -4.97 -3.85
C ALA A 90 15.20 -4.67 -3.85
N ALA A 91 15.73 -3.98 -4.86
CA ALA A 91 17.16 -3.71 -5.01
C ALA A 91 17.50 -2.22 -4.84
N ASP A 92 16.50 -1.36 -4.71
CA ASP A 92 16.64 0.09 -4.66
C ASP A 92 17.09 0.56 -3.27
N PRO A 93 18.34 1.02 -3.10
CA PRO A 93 18.86 1.45 -1.80
C PRO A 93 18.21 2.74 -1.28
N GLN A 94 17.44 3.45 -2.11
CA GLN A 94 16.68 4.63 -1.71
C GLN A 94 15.27 4.29 -1.22
N SER A 95 14.80 3.06 -1.45
CA SER A 95 13.52 2.60 -0.91
C SER A 95 13.66 2.25 0.58
N ASP A 96 12.66 2.59 1.39
CA ASP A 96 12.66 2.25 2.81
C ASP A 96 12.68 0.72 3.03
N GLU A 97 13.29 0.29 4.14
CA GLU A 97 13.43 -1.14 4.50
C GLU A 97 12.09 -1.87 4.51
N SER A 98 11.03 -1.19 4.92
CA SER A 98 9.65 -1.70 4.94
C SER A 98 9.16 -2.08 3.54
N MET A 99 9.45 -1.25 2.54
CA MET A 99 9.08 -1.49 1.14
C MET A 99 9.95 -2.56 0.49
N GLN A 100 11.27 -2.54 0.74
CA GLN A 100 12.19 -3.58 0.28
C GLN A 100 11.79 -4.96 0.83
N ARG A 101 11.48 -5.05 2.13
CA ARG A 101 11.00 -6.28 2.78
C ARG A 101 9.75 -6.83 2.10
N MET A 102 8.77 -5.97 1.83
CA MET A 102 7.54 -6.37 1.15
C MET A 102 7.83 -6.88 -0.27
N ALA A 103 8.71 -6.20 -1.02
CA ALA A 103 9.12 -6.62 -2.35
C ALA A 103 9.87 -7.97 -2.34
N HIS A 104 10.76 -8.18 -1.38
CA HIS A 104 11.45 -9.47 -1.19
C HIS A 104 10.48 -10.60 -0.85
N ARG A 105 9.53 -10.36 0.06
CA ARG A 105 8.48 -11.34 0.40
C ARG A 105 7.69 -11.75 -0.83
N TRP A 106 7.33 -10.79 -1.69
CA TRP A 106 6.58 -11.08 -2.92
C TRP A 106 7.36 -11.97 -3.87
N ARG A 107 8.65 -11.69 -4.04
CA ARG A 107 9.54 -12.46 -4.93
C ARG A 107 9.84 -13.87 -4.45
N ALA A 108 9.64 -14.15 -3.16
CA ALA A 108 9.88 -15.46 -2.57
C ALA A 108 8.65 -16.39 -2.61
N ARG A 109 7.51 -15.92 -3.14
CA ARG A 109 6.31 -16.74 -3.35
C ARG A 109 6.45 -17.70 -4.52
#